data_AF-A0A6A4ZJE4-F1
#
_entry.id   AF-A0A6A4ZJE4-F1
#
_cell.length_a   1.000
_cell.length_b   1.000
_cell.length_c   1.000
_cell.angle_alpha   90.00
_cell.angle_beta   90.00
_cell.angle_gamma   90.00
#
_symmetry.space_group_name_H-M   'P 1'
#
loop_
_entity.id
_entity.type
_entity.pdbx_description
1 polymer ?
#
loop_
_entity_poly.entity_id
_entity_poly.type
_entity_poly.pdbx_seq_one_letter_code
_entity_poly.pdbx_strand_id
1 'polypeptide(L)'
;MRSTLIATFVSLASAATLKAGWYHCPALKGPSSLGLAAPPTTCAMFDVPLCYNGLCTSDKTIEVFVKRIEATNVKGKPKSVWFLQGGPAMASSLLDDYLANFYNLTQGQVNVYTLDQRGVGRSTWLDCPAAGAASGG
;
A
#
# COMPACT_ATOMS: atom_id res chain seq x y z
N MET A 1 -34.52 -40.96 -11.72
CA MET A 1 -33.44 -40.06 -12.14
C MET A 1 -33.35 -38.93 -11.12
N ARG A 2 -32.35 -38.93 -10.23
CA ARG A 2 -32.14 -37.88 -9.23
C ARG A 2 -31.21 -36.85 -9.83
N SER A 3 -31.76 -35.69 -10.20
CA SER A 3 -31.00 -34.56 -10.73
C SER A 3 -30.25 -33.88 -9.57
N THR A 4 -28.94 -33.97 -9.55
CA THR A 4 -28.09 -33.29 -8.57
C THR A 4 -27.68 -31.93 -9.16
N LEU A 5 -28.30 -30.85 -8.69
CA LEU A 5 -27.87 -29.49 -8.99
C LEU A 5 -26.54 -29.24 -8.26
N ILE A 6 -25.44 -29.20 -9.00
CA ILE A 6 -24.14 -28.77 -8.48
C ILE A 6 -24.18 -27.23 -8.43
N ALA A 7 -24.42 -26.68 -7.24
CA ALA A 7 -24.28 -25.25 -7.01
C ALA A 7 -22.78 -24.90 -6.98
N THR A 8 -22.26 -24.35 -8.07
CA THR A 8 -20.92 -23.77 -8.11
C THR A 8 -20.91 -22.47 -7.31
N PHE A 9 -20.37 -22.52 -6.09
CA PHE A 9 -20.06 -21.32 -5.32
C PHE A 9 -18.88 -20.60 -5.98
N VAL A 10 -19.16 -19.59 -6.79
CA VAL A 10 -18.14 -18.66 -7.27
C VAL A 10 -17.69 -17.84 -6.06
N SER A 11 -16.52 -18.16 -5.52
CA SER A 11 -15.88 -17.32 -4.50
C SER A 11 -15.47 -16.00 -5.16
N LEU A 12 -16.28 -14.96 -4.98
CA LEU A 12 -15.89 -13.58 -5.27
C LEU A 12 -14.74 -13.24 -4.33
N ALA A 13 -13.50 -13.38 -4.81
CA ALA A 13 -12.35 -12.83 -4.12
C ALA A 13 -12.57 -11.31 -4.03
N SER A 14 -12.74 -10.79 -2.82
CA SER A 14 -12.84 -9.36 -2.56
C SER A 14 -11.50 -8.70 -2.92
N ALA A 15 -11.38 -8.27 -4.18
CA ALA A 15 -10.16 -7.69 -4.71
C ALA A 15 -10.05 -6.21 -4.33
N ALA A 16 -8.81 -5.74 -4.18
CA ALA A 16 -8.53 -4.32 -4.04
C ALA A 16 -9.00 -3.56 -5.29
N THR A 17 -9.77 -2.50 -5.10
CA THR A 17 -10.26 -1.64 -6.18
C THR A 17 -9.59 -0.28 -6.08
N LEU A 18 -9.02 0.19 -7.18
CA LEU A 18 -8.46 1.53 -7.24
C LEU A 18 -9.59 2.57 -7.10
N LYS A 19 -9.58 3.35 -6.01
CA LYS A 19 -10.65 4.31 -5.70
C LYS A 19 -10.71 5.47 -6.70
N ALA A 20 -9.54 5.95 -7.11
CA ALA A 20 -9.34 7.00 -8.10
C ALA A 20 -8.02 6.78 -8.85
N GLY A 21 -7.83 7.45 -9.99
CA GLY A 21 -6.57 7.42 -10.72
C GLY A 21 -5.36 7.81 -9.86
N TRP A 22 -4.18 7.38 -10.29
CA TRP A 22 -2.93 7.80 -9.67
C TRP A 22 -2.77 9.32 -9.76
N TYR A 23 -2.36 9.94 -8.66
CA TYR A 23 -2.17 11.40 -8.59
C TYR A 23 -0.76 11.73 -8.08
N HIS A 24 -0.28 12.92 -8.45
CA HIS A 24 0.98 13.44 -7.91
C HIS A 24 0.84 13.68 -6.41
N CYS A 25 1.78 13.15 -5.64
CA CYS A 25 1.83 13.33 -4.20
C CYS A 25 3.19 13.85 -3.78
N PRO A 26 3.31 14.47 -2.57
CA PRO A 26 4.55 15.07 -2.12
C PRO A 26 5.74 14.12 -2.28
N ALA A 27 6.86 14.71 -2.72
CA ALA A 27 8.13 14.02 -2.85
C ALA A 27 8.50 13.32 -1.53
N LEU A 28 9.34 12.30 -1.65
CA LEU A 28 9.89 11.57 -0.52
C LEU A 28 10.48 12.56 0.50
N LYS A 29 10.18 12.36 1.79
CA LYS A 29 10.65 13.26 2.86
C LYS A 29 12.19 13.19 2.97
N GLY A 30 12.88 14.13 2.33
CA GLY A 30 14.33 14.32 2.45
C GLY A 30 15.07 14.16 1.11
N PRO A 31 16.25 14.78 0.95
CA PRO A 31 17.18 14.33 -0.08
C PRO A 31 17.51 12.86 0.21
N SER A 32 17.65 12.05 -0.83
CA SER A 32 18.15 10.68 -0.65
C SER A 32 19.44 10.74 0.20
N SER A 33 19.67 9.78 1.10
CA SER A 33 20.91 9.77 1.92
C SER A 33 22.18 9.68 1.07
N LEU A 34 22.04 9.48 -0.25
CA LEU A 34 23.07 9.51 -1.28
C LEU A 34 23.30 10.91 -1.89
N GLY A 35 22.59 11.95 -1.43
CA GLY A 35 22.70 13.32 -1.97
C GLY A 35 22.08 13.51 -3.37
N LEU A 36 21.35 12.51 -3.87
CA LEU A 36 20.67 12.54 -5.16
C LEU A 36 19.28 13.15 -5.04
N ALA A 37 18.82 13.78 -6.13
CA ALA A 37 17.48 14.36 -6.23
C ALA A 37 16.40 13.31 -5.97
N ALA A 38 15.34 13.72 -5.25
CA ALA A 38 14.19 12.86 -5.01
C ALA A 38 13.42 12.64 -6.33
N PRO A 39 13.19 11.39 -6.75
CA PRO A 39 12.42 11.12 -7.96
C PRO A 39 10.94 11.50 -7.78
N PRO A 40 10.21 11.80 -8.86
CA PRO A 40 8.79 12.10 -8.79
C PRO A 40 8.00 10.88 -8.31
N THR A 41 7.00 11.12 -7.46
CA THR A 41 6.15 10.07 -6.90
C THR A 41 4.69 10.23 -7.28
N THR A 42 4.02 9.11 -7.53
CA THR A 42 2.57 9.04 -7.68
C THR A 42 1.96 8.21 -6.55
N CYS A 43 0.75 8.56 -6.14
CA CYS A 43 0.04 7.91 -5.06
C CYS A 43 -1.36 7.50 -5.51
N ALA A 44 -1.95 6.55 -4.79
CA ALA A 44 -3.30 6.06 -5.02
C ALA A 44 -3.91 5.55 -3.72
N MET A 45 -5.25 5.58 -3.65
CA MET A 45 -6.04 4.90 -2.62
C MET A 45 -6.72 3.69 -3.23
N PHE A 46 -6.66 2.57 -2.52
CA PHE A 46 -7.35 1.34 -2.88
C PHE A 46 -8.41 1.00 -1.84
N ASP A 47 -9.65 0.82 -2.28
CA ASP A 47 -10.70 0.25 -1.45
C ASP A 47 -10.47 -1.27 -1.37
N VAL A 48 -10.33 -1.79 -0.15
CA VAL A 48 -10.17 -3.22 0.15
C VAL A 48 -11.23 -3.64 1.18
N PRO A 49 -11.65 -4.90 1.25
CA PRO A 49 -12.57 -5.33 2.29
C PRO A 49 -11.96 -5.14 3.69
N LEU A 50 -12.80 -4.69 4.63
CA LEU A 50 -12.47 -4.77 6.05
C LEU A 50 -12.37 -6.25 6.48
N CYS A 51 -13.23 -7.07 5.89
CA CYS A 51 -13.36 -8.47 6.21
C CYS A 51 -13.33 -9.34 4.95
N TYR A 52 -12.36 -10.26 4.86
CA TYR A 52 -12.30 -11.23 3.78
C TYR A 52 -13.18 -12.45 4.09
N ASN A 53 -13.71 -13.08 3.03
CA ASN A 53 -14.58 -14.25 3.14
C ASN A 53 -13.96 -15.35 4.02
N GLY A 54 -14.74 -15.84 4.97
CA GLY A 54 -14.34 -16.93 5.87
C GLY A 54 -13.52 -16.51 7.10
N LEU A 55 -13.17 -15.23 7.25
CA LEU A 55 -12.42 -14.74 8.42
C LEU A 55 -13.30 -13.99 9.44
N CYS A 56 -14.35 -13.32 8.99
CA CYS A 56 -15.27 -12.54 9.82
C CYS A 56 -16.57 -12.23 9.06
N THR A 57 -17.49 -11.47 9.67
CA THR A 57 -18.75 -11.02 9.05
C THR A 57 -18.77 -9.48 8.97
N SER A 58 -18.48 -8.92 7.79
CA SER A 58 -18.69 -7.50 7.48
C SER A 58 -18.62 -7.25 5.98
N ASP A 59 -19.43 -6.32 5.50
CA ASP A 59 -19.45 -5.78 4.13
C ASP A 59 -18.68 -4.46 3.99
N LYS A 60 -18.11 -3.95 5.09
CA LYS A 60 -17.38 -2.68 5.09
C LYS A 60 -16.09 -2.78 4.28
N THR A 61 -15.70 -1.67 3.69
CA THR A 61 -14.38 -1.49 3.08
C THR A 61 -13.51 -0.55 3.90
N ILE A 62 -12.20 -0.64 3.68
CA ILE A 62 -11.23 0.33 4.17
C ILE A 62 -10.34 0.77 3.02
N GLU A 63 -9.71 1.91 3.18
CA GLU A 63 -8.78 2.50 2.22
C GLU A 63 -7.35 2.09 2.57
N VAL A 64 -6.60 1.66 1.56
CA VAL A 64 -5.17 1.41 1.63
C VAL A 64 -4.44 2.41 0.74
N PHE A 65 -3.58 3.21 1.36
CA PHE A 65 -2.72 4.15 0.66
C PHE A 65 -1.52 3.44 0.05
N VAL A 66 -1.22 3.75 -1.22
CA VAL A 66 -0.05 3.27 -1.95
C VAL A 66 0.70 4.46 -2.54
N LYS A 67 2.03 4.42 -2.44
CA LYS A 67 2.95 5.39 -3.07
C LYS A 67 3.93 4.65 -3.96
N ARG A 68 4.27 5.23 -5.11
CA ARG A 68 5.24 4.65 -6.04
C ARG A 68 6.15 5.68 -6.70
N ILE A 69 7.31 5.20 -7.12
CA ILE A 69 8.17 5.80 -8.15
C ILE A 69 8.08 4.90 -9.39
N GLU A 70 7.81 5.48 -10.55
CA GLU A 70 7.72 4.74 -11.81
C GLU A 70 9.09 4.64 -12.49
N ALA A 71 9.39 3.47 -13.05
CA ALA A 71 10.60 3.27 -13.84
C ALA A 71 10.60 4.17 -15.07
N THR A 72 11.70 4.87 -15.32
CA THR A 72 11.86 5.73 -16.50
C THR A 72 12.91 5.21 -17.48
N ASN A 73 13.71 4.23 -17.09
CA ASN A 73 14.85 3.76 -17.88
C ASN A 73 14.76 2.26 -18.16
N VAL A 74 13.73 1.85 -18.92
CA VAL A 74 13.52 0.45 -19.30
C VAL A 74 13.16 0.30 -20.77
N LYS A 75 13.75 -0.70 -21.43
CA LYS A 75 13.43 -1.06 -22.84
C LYS A 75 12.19 -1.97 -22.97
N GLY A 76 11.53 -2.30 -21.86
CA GLY A 76 10.40 -3.22 -21.81
C GLY A 76 9.57 -3.02 -20.55
N LYS A 77 8.76 -4.02 -20.17
CA LYS A 77 7.91 -3.94 -18.98
C LYS A 77 8.79 -3.87 -17.71
N PRO A 78 8.72 -2.79 -16.92
CA PRO A 78 9.52 -2.67 -15.71
C PRO A 78 9.10 -3.72 -14.67
N LYS A 79 10.09 -4.23 -13.92
CA LYS A 79 9.83 -5.01 -12.70
C LYS A 79 9.40 -4.06 -11.58
N SER A 80 8.71 -4.59 -10.58
CA SER A 80 8.25 -3.82 -9.42
C SER A 80 8.84 -4.39 -8.13
N VAL A 81 9.34 -3.51 -7.27
CA VAL A 81 9.82 -3.84 -5.92
C VAL A 81 8.95 -3.14 -4.89
N TRP A 82 8.57 -3.86 -3.83
CA TRP A 82 7.72 -3.35 -2.76
C TRP A 82 8.53 -3.27 -1.47
N PHE A 83 8.58 -2.07 -0.90
CA PHE A 83 9.13 -1.83 0.43
C PHE A 83 7.97 -1.77 1.42
N LEU A 84 8.03 -2.61 2.45
CA LEU A 84 6.99 -2.71 3.47
C LEU A 84 7.58 -2.33 4.81
N GLN A 85 6.97 -1.35 5.48
CA GLN A 85 7.44 -0.91 6.78
C GLN A 85 7.22 -2.03 7.79
N GLY A 86 8.28 -2.37 8.53
CA GLY A 86 8.21 -3.33 9.63
C GLY A 86 7.56 -2.71 10.87
N GLY A 87 7.45 -3.50 11.94
CA GLY A 87 6.75 -3.10 13.16
C GLY A 87 5.25 -2.92 12.95
N PRO A 88 4.41 -3.15 13.97
CA PRO A 88 3.02 -2.77 13.89
C PRO A 88 2.89 -1.24 13.93
N ALA A 89 1.91 -0.71 13.20
CA ALA A 89 1.50 0.69 13.28
C ALA A 89 2.56 1.75 12.91
N MET A 90 3.64 1.39 12.19
CA MET A 90 4.54 2.36 11.57
C MET A 90 4.16 2.67 10.12
N ALA A 91 4.07 3.97 9.79
CA ALA A 91 3.72 4.41 8.44
C ALA A 91 4.89 4.24 7.46
N SER A 92 4.59 3.99 6.19
CA SER A 92 5.58 3.85 5.12
C SER A 92 6.34 5.13 4.81
N SER A 93 5.95 6.28 5.34
CA SER A 93 6.73 7.51 5.20
C SER A 93 8.13 7.41 5.79
N LEU A 94 8.38 6.45 6.70
CA LEU A 94 9.72 6.16 7.23
C LEU A 94 10.62 5.43 6.21
N LEU A 95 10.03 4.90 5.13
CA LEU A 95 10.75 4.25 4.04
C LEU A 95 11.10 5.19 2.89
N ASP A 96 10.68 6.45 2.94
CA ASP A 96 10.78 7.38 1.82
C ASP A 96 12.24 7.48 1.29
N ASP A 97 13.24 7.56 2.16
CA ASP A 97 14.67 7.58 1.76
C ASP A 97 15.12 6.27 1.09
N TYR A 98 14.65 5.11 1.57
CA TYR A 98 14.98 3.82 0.99
C TYR A 98 14.39 3.67 -0.42
N LEU A 99 13.18 4.19 -0.64
CA LEU A 99 12.56 4.22 -1.97
C LEU A 99 13.42 5.02 -2.96
N ALA A 100 13.84 6.25 -2.58
CA ALA A 100 14.69 7.09 -3.42
C ALA A 100 16.05 6.41 -3.68
N ASN A 101 16.71 5.92 -2.64
CA ASN A 101 18.02 5.29 -2.75
C ASN A 101 17.96 4.09 -3.70
N PHE A 102 16.97 3.21 -3.56
CA PHE A 102 16.85 2.03 -4.39
C PHE A 102 16.53 2.37 -5.85
N TYR A 103 15.64 3.34 -6.08
CA TYR A 103 15.36 3.83 -7.42
C TYR A 103 16.62 4.37 -8.11
N ASN A 104 17.44 5.13 -7.37
CA ASN A 104 18.68 5.69 -7.88
C ASN A 104 19.75 4.62 -8.11
N LEU A 105 19.94 3.67 -7.19
CA LEU A 105 20.88 2.55 -7.33
C LEU A 105 20.55 1.64 -8.53
N THR A 106 19.27 1.50 -8.84
CA THR A 106 18.79 0.76 -10.01
C THR A 106 18.74 1.62 -11.27
N GLN A 107 19.14 2.90 -11.19
CA GLN A 107 19.15 3.86 -12.30
C GLN A 107 17.80 3.99 -13.00
N GLY A 108 16.71 3.91 -12.24
CA GLY A 108 15.34 4.02 -12.75
C GLY A 108 14.83 2.82 -13.56
N GLN A 109 15.45 1.65 -13.42
CA GLN A 109 15.08 0.42 -14.16
C GLN A 109 13.89 -0.36 -13.56
N VAL A 110 13.43 0.01 -12.37
CA VAL A 110 12.34 -0.68 -11.67
C VAL A 110 11.34 0.31 -11.10
N ASN A 111 10.08 -0.10 -11.04
CA ASN A 111 9.11 0.62 -10.23
C ASN A 111 9.37 0.31 -8.76
N VAL A 112 9.27 1.31 -7.90
CA VAL A 112 9.43 1.15 -6.47
C VAL A 112 8.15 1.55 -5.79
N TYR A 113 7.58 0.65 -4.99
CA TYR A 113 6.30 0.83 -4.32
C TYR A 113 6.46 0.76 -2.82
N THR A 114 5.56 1.45 -2.11
CA THR A 114 5.26 1.20 -0.71
C THR A 114 3.78 1.42 -0.44
N LEU A 115 3.33 0.99 0.72
CA LEU A 115 1.96 1.17 1.18
C LEU A 115 1.95 1.42 2.68
N ASP A 116 0.98 2.21 3.12
CA ASP A 116 0.64 2.21 4.54
C ASP A 116 -0.23 0.98 4.81
N GLN A 117 0.20 0.14 5.74
CA GLN A 117 -0.55 -1.07 6.07
C GLN A 117 -1.96 -0.72 6.58
N ARG A 118 -2.87 -1.71 6.59
CA ARG A 118 -4.23 -1.51 7.12
C ARG A 118 -4.14 -1.00 8.56
N GLY A 119 -4.86 0.08 8.89
CA GLY A 119 -4.89 0.63 10.24
C GLY A 119 -3.77 1.62 10.59
N VAL A 120 -2.87 1.95 9.66
CA VAL A 120 -1.76 2.88 9.92
C VAL A 120 -1.63 3.95 8.84
N GLY A 121 -1.02 5.08 9.21
CA GLY A 121 -0.60 6.14 8.30
C GLY A 121 -1.77 6.82 7.61
N ARG A 122 -1.69 6.88 6.28
CA ARG A 122 -2.70 7.47 5.39
C ARG A 122 -3.76 6.47 4.95
N SER A 123 -3.59 5.18 5.24
CA SER A 123 -4.66 4.19 5.12
C SER A 123 -5.72 4.45 6.19
N THR A 124 -6.90 3.81 6.10
CA THR A 124 -7.92 3.93 7.15
C THR A 124 -7.31 3.59 8.50
N TRP A 125 -7.19 4.62 9.35
CA TRP A 125 -6.55 4.51 10.66
C TRP A 125 -7.44 3.75 11.63
N LEU A 126 -6.85 2.81 12.37
CA LEU A 126 -7.56 2.09 13.43
C LEU A 126 -7.15 2.69 14.77
N ASP A 127 -8.07 3.46 15.36
CA ASP A 127 -7.87 4.06 16.67
C ASP A 127 -8.32 3.11 17.80
N CYS A 128 -7.63 3.19 18.93
CA CYS A 128 -8.00 2.48 20.16
C CYS A 128 -8.33 3.51 21.25
N PRO A 129 -9.61 3.74 21.56
CA PRO A 129 -10.01 4.70 22.59
C PRO A 129 -9.40 4.43 23.98
N ALA A 130 -9.01 3.18 24.27
CA ALA A 130 -8.41 2.78 25.55
C ALA A 130 -6.91 3.13 25.66
N ALA A 131 -6.21 3.47 24.57
CA ALA A 131 -4.78 3.79 24.61
C ALA A 131 -4.46 5.10 25.35
N GLY A 132 -5.43 6.02 25.49
CA GLY A 132 -5.31 7.22 26.32
C GLY A 132 -5.33 6.97 27.84
N ALA A 133 -5.67 5.76 28.29
CA ALA A 133 -5.65 5.38 29.70
C ALA A 133 -4.28 4.86 30.17
N ALA A 134 -3.35 4.58 29.25
CA ALA A 134 -2.01 4.06 29.56
C ALA A 134 -0.93 5.15 29.72
N SER A 135 -1.27 6.43 29.52
CA SER A 135 -0.35 7.56 29.74
C SER A 135 -0.64 8.36 31.02
N GLY A 136 -1.36 7.76 31.97
CA GLY A 136 -1.56 8.32 33.31
C GLY A 136 -0.73 7.55 34.34
N GLY A 137 0.56 7.88 34.44
CA GLY A 137 1.49 7.39 35.46
C GLY A 137 2.62 8.39 35.65
#